data_AF-A0A550GM11-F1
#
_entry.id   AF-A0A550GM11-F1
#
_cell.length_a   1.000
_cell.length_b   1.000
_cell.length_c   1.000
_cell.angle_alpha   90.00
_cell.angle_beta   90.00
_cell.angle_gamma   90.00
#
_symmetry.space_group_name_H-M   'P 1'
#
loop_
_entity.id
_entity.type
_entity.pdbx_description
1 polymer ?
#
loop_
_entity_poly.entity_id
_entity_poly.type
_entity_poly.pdbx_seq_one_letter_code
_entity_poly.pdbx_strand_id
1 'polypeptide(L)'
;MSEVWYYKGVHKVKVVTESEGYWIIEALEKFEDDVQGKRVTVKVGEQRIVPVDTLHKRKYLAPPINEHAYELKMEKKLKRLIAEEEKKQSENK
;
A
#
# COMPACT_ATOMS: atom_id res chain seq x y z
N MET A 1 -7.41 8.90 4.50
CA MET A 1 -6.87 8.77 3.12
C MET A 1 -7.83 7.88 2.36
N SER A 2 -8.44 8.37 1.27
CA SER A 2 -9.31 7.56 0.43
C SER A 2 -8.51 6.38 -0.13
N GLU A 3 -8.93 5.14 0.13
CA GLU A 3 -8.23 3.96 -0.36
C GLU A 3 -8.37 3.89 -1.89
N VAL A 4 -7.25 3.80 -2.61
CA VAL A 4 -7.23 3.72 -4.08
C VAL A 4 -7.36 2.27 -4.50
N TRP A 5 -8.34 2.00 -5.36
CA TRP A 5 -8.61 0.70 -5.94
C TRP A 5 -8.31 0.71 -7.44
N TYR A 6 -8.23 -0.49 -8.03
CA TYR A 6 -7.92 -0.67 -9.43
C TYR A 6 -9.03 -1.46 -10.12
N TYR A 7 -9.72 -0.82 -11.06
CA TYR A 7 -10.71 -1.45 -11.92
C TYR A 7 -10.00 -2.26 -13.01
N LYS A 8 -10.38 -3.54 -13.14
CA LYS A 8 -9.73 -4.54 -14.00
C LYS A 8 -8.20 -4.64 -13.80
N GLY A 9 -7.72 -4.22 -12.63
CA GLY A 9 -6.31 -4.25 -12.24
C GLY A 9 -5.44 -3.15 -12.86
N VAL A 10 -6.00 -2.31 -13.73
CA VAL A 10 -5.24 -1.30 -14.48
C VAL A 10 -5.67 0.12 -14.10
N HIS A 11 -6.97 0.38 -14.03
CA HIS A 11 -7.49 1.74 -13.97
C HIS A 11 -7.74 2.21 -12.55
N LYS A 12 -7.22 3.37 -12.17
CA LYS A 12 -7.37 3.93 -10.82
C LYS A 12 -8.80 4.40 -10.57
N VAL A 13 -9.39 3.90 -9.49
CA VAL A 13 -10.74 4.23 -9.07
C VAL A 13 -10.82 4.40 -7.55
N LYS A 14 -11.83 5.13 -7.09
CA LYS A 14 -12.15 5.30 -5.68
C LYS A 14 -13.50 4.63 -5.40
N VAL A 15 -13.58 3.83 -4.35
CA VAL A 15 -14.88 3.27 -3.92
C VAL A 15 -15.64 4.34 -3.17
N VAL A 16 -16.89 4.59 -3.59
CA VAL A 16 -17.82 5.56 -2.98
C VAL A 16 -18.82 4.85 -2.08
N THR A 17 -19.30 3.67 -2.50
CA THR A 17 -20.30 2.91 -1.74
C THR A 17 -20.06 1.42 -1.89
N GLU A 18 -20.12 0.72 -0.78
CA GLU A 18 -19.98 -0.74 -0.69
C GLU A 18 -21.37 -1.36 -0.44
N SER A 19 -21.69 -2.41 -1.18
CA SER A 19 -22.89 -3.23 -1.01
C SER A 19 -22.54 -4.69 -1.27
N GLU A 20 -23.41 -5.62 -0.89
CA GLU A 20 -23.26 -7.03 -1.21
C GLU A 20 -23.33 -7.23 -2.74
N GLY A 21 -22.22 -7.69 -3.33
CA GLY A 21 -22.08 -8.01 -4.75
C GLY A 21 -21.65 -6.87 -5.67
N TYR A 22 -22.17 -5.66 -5.49
CA TYR A 22 -21.89 -4.52 -6.38
C TYR A 22 -21.45 -3.27 -5.62
N TRP A 23 -20.40 -2.61 -6.11
CA TRP A 23 -19.85 -1.40 -5.51
C TRP A 23 -19.97 -0.22 -6.47
N ILE A 24 -20.16 0.97 -5.91
CA ILE A 24 -20.12 2.23 -6.65
C ILE A 24 -18.70 2.76 -6.61
N ILE A 25 -18.11 2.92 -7.79
CA ILE A 25 -16.76 3.46 -7.97
C ILE A 25 -16.81 4.80 -8.70
N GLU A 26 -15.85 5.66 -8.40
CA GLU A 26 -15.58 6.92 -9.07
C GLU A 26 -14.24 6.82 -9.80
N ALA A 27 -14.22 7.13 -11.10
CA ALA A 27 -13.02 7.08 -11.91
C ALA A 27 -12.05 8.22 -11.56
N LEU A 28 -10.80 7.89 -11.23
CA LEU A 28 -9.76 8.88 -10.94
C LEU A 28 -8.95 9.26 -12.19
N GLU A 29 -9.07 8.48 -13.26
CA GLU A 29 -8.43 8.74 -14.55
C GLU A 29 -9.39 8.38 -15.71
N LYS A 30 -9.11 8.92 -16.89
CA LYS A 30 -9.87 8.62 -18.09
C LYS A 30 -9.43 7.28 -18.65
N PHE A 31 -10.38 6.38 -18.94
CA PHE A 31 -10.08 5.08 -19.55
C PHE A 31 -11.19 4.61 -20.49
N GLU A 32 -10.88 3.60 -21.30
CA GLU A 32 -11.86 2.91 -22.15
C GLU A 32 -12.25 1.60 -21.50
N ASP A 33 -13.55 1.29 -21.53
CA ASP A 33 -14.09 0.06 -20.99
C ASP A 33 -14.96 -0.63 -22.04
N ASP A 34 -14.97 -1.96 -22.04
CA ASP A 34 -15.90 -2.75 -22.85
C ASP A 34 -17.03 -3.25 -21.95
N VAL A 35 -18.24 -2.75 -22.23
CA VAL A 35 -19.46 -3.15 -21.54
C VAL A 35 -20.39 -3.76 -22.59
N GLN A 36 -20.64 -5.07 -22.47
CA GLN A 36 -21.52 -5.81 -23.38
C GLN A 36 -21.14 -5.66 -24.87
N GLY A 37 -19.84 -5.63 -25.19
CA GLY A 37 -19.33 -5.51 -26.56
C GLY A 37 -19.34 -4.08 -27.12
N LYS A 38 -19.62 -3.07 -26.28
CA LYS A 38 -19.54 -1.66 -26.65
C LYS A 38 -18.39 -1.00 -25.90
N ARG A 39 -17.51 -0.34 -26.66
CA ARG A 39 -16.47 0.52 -26.09
C ARG A 39 -17.10 1.80 -25.55
N VAL A 40 -16.90 2.06 -24.28
CA VAL A 40 -17.36 3.26 -23.59
C VAL A 40 -16.15 3.98 -23.00
N THR A 41 -16.04 5.28 -23.26
CA THR A 41 -15.02 6.13 -22.65
C THR A 41 -15.51 6.66 -21.31
N VAL A 42 -14.84 6.28 -20.23
CA VAL A 42 -15.13 6.74 -18.87
C VAL A 42 -14.33 8.01 -18.58
N LYS A 43 -15.00 9.06 -18.12
CA LYS A 43 -14.37 10.33 -17.75
C LYS A 43 -13.95 10.33 -16.28
N VAL A 44 -13.02 11.23 -15.93
CA VAL A 44 -12.64 11.47 -14.53
C VAL A 44 -13.85 11.99 -13.75
N GLY A 45 -14.09 11.45 -12.56
CA GLY A 45 -15.24 11.77 -11.70
C GLY A 45 -16.54 11.06 -12.07
N GLU A 46 -16.55 10.27 -13.14
CA GLU A 46 -17.73 9.48 -13.52
C GLU A 46 -17.92 8.31 -12.54
N GLN A 47 -19.17 8.12 -12.08
CA GLN A 47 -19.53 7.04 -11.17
C GLN A 47 -20.12 5.83 -11.91
N ARG A 48 -19.74 4.64 -11.47
CA ARG A 48 -20.21 3.37 -12.05
C ARG A 48 -20.46 2.32 -10.99
N ILE A 49 -21.45 1.47 -11.26
CA ILE A 49 -21.75 0.28 -10.46
C ILE A 49 -20.98 -0.89 -11.09
N VAL A 50 -20.12 -1.54 -10.31
CA VAL A 50 -19.29 -2.64 -10.78
C VAL A 50 -19.34 -3.82 -9.81
N PRO A 51 -19.23 -5.07 -10.30
CA PRO A 51 -19.09 -6.25 -9.42
C PRO A 51 -17.79 -6.17 -8.61
N VAL A 52 -17.81 -6.65 -7.36
CA VAL A 52 -16.63 -6.62 -6.47
C VAL A 52 -15.42 -7.33 -7.08
N ASP A 53 -15.63 -8.43 -7.81
CA ASP A 53 -14.56 -9.24 -8.41
C ASP A 53 -13.71 -8.49 -9.45
N THR A 54 -14.24 -7.38 -9.99
CA THR A 54 -13.53 -6.55 -10.97
C THR A 54 -12.58 -5.53 -10.32
N LEU A 55 -12.64 -5.39 -9.01
CA LEU A 55 -11.86 -4.42 -8.24
C LEU A 55 -10.71 -5.10 -7.51
N HIS A 56 -9.52 -4.54 -7.68
CA HIS A 56 -8.31 -5.05 -7.05
C HIS A 56 -7.63 -3.98 -6.20
N LYS A 57 -7.20 -4.37 -5.00
CA LYS A 57 -6.25 -3.57 -4.24
C LYS A 57 -4.85 -3.79 -4.80
N ARG A 58 -4.05 -2.73 -4.81
CA ARG A 58 -2.63 -2.85 -5.14
C ARG A 58 -1.93 -3.68 -4.07
N LYS A 59 -1.56 -4.91 -4.41
CA LYS A 59 -0.66 -5.72 -3.58
C LYS A 59 0.75 -5.22 -3.83
N TYR A 60 1.37 -4.66 -2.80
CA TYR A 60 2.81 -4.42 -2.81
C TYR A 60 3.49 -5.69 -2.32
N LEU A 61 4.62 -6.05 -2.93
CA LEU A 61 5.53 -6.99 -2.30
C LEU A 61 5.97 -6.39 -0.97
N ALA A 62 6.16 -7.24 0.04
CA ALA A 62 6.77 -6.81 1.28
C ALA A 62 8.09 -6.09 0.95
N PRO A 63 8.41 -4.99 1.67
CA PRO A 63 9.67 -4.32 1.46
C PRO A 63 10.81 -5.34 1.57
N PRO A 64 11.87 -5.18 0.76
CA PRO A 64 13.03 -6.07 0.85
C PRO A 64 13.55 -6.07 2.29
N ILE A 65 14.03 -7.23 2.72
CA ILE A 65 14.65 -7.38 4.04
C ILE A 65 15.84 -6.41 4.07
N ASN A 66 15.94 -5.57 5.12
CA ASN A 66 17.06 -4.66 5.27
C ASN A 66 18.38 -5.45 5.33
N GLU A 67 19.20 -5.31 4.29
CA GLU A 67 20.45 -6.08 4.11
C GLU A 67 21.43 -5.88 5.28
N HIS A 68 21.33 -4.76 6.01
CA HIS A 68 22.22 -4.39 7.11
C HIS A 68 21.65 -4.60 8.52
N ALA A 69 20.55 -5.35 8.65
CA ALA A 69 19.90 -5.52 9.94
C ALA A 69 20.81 -6.21 10.98
N TYR A 70 21.74 -7.07 10.54
CA TYR A 70 22.69 -7.74 11.41
C TYR A 70 23.77 -6.77 11.90
N GLU A 71 24.36 -6.00 11.00
CA GLU A 71 25.40 -5.01 11.26
C GLU A 71 24.89 -3.94 12.23
N LEU A 72 23.68 -3.41 12.01
CA LEU A 72 23.01 -2.47 12.92
C LEU A 72 22.79 -3.07 14.32
N LYS A 73 22.48 -4.36 14.43
CA LYS A 73 22.34 -5.03 15.74
C LYS A 73 23.68 -5.17 16.44
N MET A 74 24.74 -5.50 15.70
CA MET A 74 26.09 -5.64 16.24
C MET A 74 26.66 -4.31 16.73
N GLU A 75 26.49 -3.23 15.95
CA GLU A 75 26.89 -1.88 16.38
C GLU A 75 26.16 -1.44 17.65
N LYS A 76 24.85 -1.67 17.73
CA LYS A 76 24.06 -1.37 18.94
C LYS A 76 24.53 -2.17 20.14
N LYS A 77 24.84 -3.46 19.94
CA LYS A 77 25.37 -4.32 21.01
C LYS A 77 26.74 -3.82 21.49
N LEU A 78 27.62 -3.45 20.57
CA LEU A 78 28.95 -2.92 20.90
C LEU A 78 28.85 -1.61 21.69
N LYS A 79 28.01 -0.66 21.25
CA LYS A 79 27.79 0.61 21.96
C LYS A 79 27.26 0.39 23.39
N ARG A 80 26.38 -0.59 23.59
CA ARG A 80 25.88 -0.95 24.94
C ARG A 80 26.99 -1.47 25.84
N LEU A 81 27.84 -2.37 25.33
CA LEU A 81 28.95 -2.92 26.09
C LEU A 81 29.93 -1.82 26.52
N ILE A 82 30.27 -0.90 25.61
CA ILE A 82 31.14 0.24 25.91
C ILE A 82 30.53 1.12 27.01
N ALA A 83 29.24 1.47 26.87
CA ALA A 83 28.56 2.31 27.86
C ALA A 83 28.44 1.64 29.25
N GLU A 84 28.25 0.33 29.31
CA GLU A 84 28.27 -0.43 30.58
C GLU A 84 29.66 -0.41 31.23
N GLU A 85 30.72 -0.57 30.43
CA GLU A 85 32.10 -0.55 30.92
C GLU A 85 32.50 0.85 31.42
N GLU A 86 32.15 1.90 30.69
CA GLU A 86 32.36 3.30 31.09
C GLU A 86 31.65 3.62 32.42
N LYS A 87 30.41 3.14 32.59
CA LYS A 87 29.68 3.29 33.87
C LYS A 87 30.39 2.58 35.02
N LYS A 88 30.80 1.32 34.84
CA LYS A 88 31.55 0.57 35.86
C LYS A 88 32.87 1.26 36.22
N GLN A 89 33.58 1.81 35.23
CA GLN A 89 34.82 2.54 35.47
C GLN A 89 34.58 3.87 36.20
N SER A 90 33.45 4.54 35.97
CA SER A 90 33.08 5.76 36.71
C SER A 90 32.60 5.49 38.14
N GLU A 91 32.03 4.32 38.43
CA GLU A 91 31.60 3.92 39.78
C GLU A 91 32.76 3.40 40.65
N ASN A 92 33.82 2.86 40.03
CA ASN A 92 35.03 2.38 40.72
C ASN A 92 36.10 3.46 40.93
N LYS A 93 35.82 4.72 40.58
CA LYS A 93 36.75 5.86 40.68
C LYS A 93 36.26 6.88 41.70
#